data_AF-A0A437UGS9-F1
#
_entry.id   AF-A0A437UGS9-F1
#
_cell.length_a   1.000
_cell.length_b   1.000
_cell.length_c   1.000
_cell.angle_alpha   90.00
_cell.angle_beta   90.00
_cell.angle_gamma   90.00
#
_symmetry.space_group_name_H-M   'P 1'
#
loop_
_entity.id
_entity.type
_entity.pdbx_description
1 polymer ?
#
loop_
_entity_poly.entity_id
_entity_poly.type
_entity_poly.pdbx_seq_one_letter_code
_entity_poly.pdbx_strand_id
1 'polypeptide(L)'
;MTEYGFEIKLKVVQDYLDGKGGYRYLAKKYGVKNADQVRSWINSYQQFGEEGLFRKHYDNTYSVQFKMDAIELYQTSELSYREVANRLGMRNHALIASWMRSFRDDGIKGLSKPKGRPPTVPKKKEKPKKDFVKVTSEERDRIKELEKQVRSLQIENAFLKELRKLRNQEAQQRRTNQSHESSTASEDPFKLVELLETLDFPKATFMYWQKRFDRENPDQEIEAEMLRIRKEHKNYGCLRMTNELKNRGFHVNKKKVQRLIRKLGIEVRSYTQKSRRYSSYRGKVGKVAKHRIRRHFYTTICHQKITTDTTEFKYLEVDTKGVIRQRKLYLDPFMDMYNSEILSYRISEKPNALAIMEGLEEAIAITNDCPYRRTFHSDQGWAYQMKAYRRKLKKQKIFQSMSRKGNCLDNSIMENFFSLLKQEIFHGETYHSFDELKTAIDDFIYYYNNHRMKQKLNWKSSVQFRETAQKAA
;
A
#
# COMPACT_ATOMS: atom_id res chain seq x y z
N MET A 1 23.75 68.94 -6.49
CA MET A 1 22.37 69.47 -6.38
C MET A 1 21.40 68.30 -6.45
N THR A 2 20.47 68.17 -5.51
CA THR A 2 19.45 67.11 -5.53
C THR A 2 18.32 67.49 -6.47
N GLU A 3 17.98 66.61 -7.42
CA GLU A 3 17.08 66.90 -8.53
C GLU A 3 15.60 67.12 -8.12
N TYR A 4 15.16 66.65 -6.93
CA TYR A 4 13.77 66.76 -6.49
C TYR A 4 13.64 67.05 -4.98
N GLY A 5 12.97 68.16 -4.64
CA GLY A 5 12.71 68.61 -3.26
C GLY A 5 11.61 67.80 -2.54
N PHE A 6 11.53 67.93 -1.21
CA PHE A 6 10.58 67.21 -0.36
C PHE A 6 9.11 67.42 -0.79
N GLU A 7 8.74 68.66 -1.10
CA GLU A 7 7.39 69.03 -1.51
C GLU A 7 6.94 68.32 -2.79
N ILE A 8 7.87 68.13 -3.75
CA ILE A 8 7.59 67.38 -4.99
C ILE A 8 7.36 65.91 -4.66
N LYS A 9 8.15 65.31 -3.77
CA LYS A 9 8.00 63.92 -3.36
C LYS A 9 6.68 63.68 -2.63
N LEU A 10 6.28 64.60 -1.74
CA LEU A 10 5.04 64.51 -1.00
C LEU A 10 3.83 64.61 -1.93
N LYS A 11 3.82 65.55 -2.88
CA LYS A 11 2.76 65.67 -3.89
C LYS A 11 2.63 64.42 -4.77
N VAL A 12 3.75 63.83 -5.18
CA VAL A 12 3.76 62.58 -5.97
C VAL A 12 3.13 61.43 -5.19
N VAL A 13 3.42 61.32 -3.89
CA VAL A 13 2.85 60.25 -3.05
C VAL A 13 1.36 60.48 -2.79
N GLN A 14 0.93 61.72 -2.52
CA GLN A 14 -0.49 62.05 -2.32
C GLN A 14 -1.30 61.78 -3.59
N ASP A 15 -0.83 62.21 -4.76
CA ASP A 15 -1.52 61.94 -6.04
C ASP A 15 -1.62 60.43 -6.37
N TYR A 16 -0.67 59.61 -5.88
CA TYR A 16 -0.77 58.16 -5.96
C TYR A 16 -1.84 57.58 -5.03
N LEU A 17 -1.90 58.06 -3.77
CA LEU A 17 -2.88 57.61 -2.78
C LEU A 17 -4.31 58.03 -3.18
N ASP A 18 -4.46 59.20 -3.81
CA ASP A 18 -5.72 59.68 -4.38
C ASP A 18 -6.15 58.93 -5.67
N GLY A 19 -5.36 57.97 -6.14
CA GLY A 19 -5.68 57.15 -7.31
C GLY A 19 -5.54 57.86 -8.66
N LYS A 20 -4.86 59.01 -8.73
CA LYS A 20 -4.74 59.83 -9.96
C LYS A 20 -3.83 59.22 -11.04
N GLY A 21 -3.19 58.07 -10.78
CA GLY A 21 -2.49 57.27 -11.78
C GLY A 21 -1.36 56.38 -11.21
N GLY A 22 -0.85 55.46 -12.04
CA GLY A 22 0.24 54.54 -11.67
C GLY A 22 1.65 55.15 -11.73
N TYR A 23 2.67 54.41 -11.29
CA TYR A 23 4.04 54.92 -11.11
C TYR A 23 4.65 55.58 -12.36
N ARG A 24 4.45 55.02 -13.55
CA ARG A 24 4.95 55.59 -14.83
C ARG A 24 4.26 56.90 -15.19
N TYR A 25 2.96 57.00 -14.92
CA TYR A 25 2.17 58.20 -15.19
C TYR A 25 2.62 59.34 -14.28
N LEU A 26 2.76 59.08 -12.98
CA LEU A 26 3.22 60.07 -12.01
C LEU A 26 4.67 60.49 -12.26
N ALA A 27 5.54 59.56 -12.68
CA ALA A 27 6.91 59.90 -13.06
C ALA A 27 6.96 60.88 -14.24
N LYS A 28 6.12 60.66 -15.27
CA LYS A 28 6.01 61.56 -16.42
C LYS A 28 5.39 62.91 -16.04
N LYS A 29 4.35 62.92 -15.19
CA LYS A 29 3.64 64.13 -14.74
C LYS A 29 4.53 65.08 -13.94
N TYR A 30 5.37 64.54 -13.06
CA TYR A 30 6.24 65.33 -12.17
C TYR A 30 7.70 65.41 -12.65
N GLY A 31 7.99 64.97 -13.89
CA GLY A 31 9.33 65.05 -14.47
C GLY A 31 10.39 64.18 -13.76
N VAL A 32 9.97 63.10 -13.10
CA VAL A 32 10.87 62.14 -12.43
C VAL A 32 11.43 61.17 -13.47
N LYS A 33 12.76 61.13 -13.62
CA LYS A 33 13.45 60.35 -14.66
C LYS A 33 13.13 58.85 -14.64
N ASN A 34 12.86 58.26 -13.47
CA ASN A 34 12.58 56.83 -13.33
C ASN A 34 11.32 56.56 -12.47
N ALA A 35 10.41 55.74 -12.99
CA ALA A 35 9.21 55.29 -12.29
C ALA A 35 9.51 54.48 -11.01
N ASP A 36 10.65 53.80 -10.95
CA ASP A 36 11.09 53.09 -9.74
C ASP A 36 11.41 54.04 -8.58
N GLN A 37 11.81 55.28 -8.89
CA GLN A 37 12.08 56.29 -7.88
C GLN A 37 10.77 56.76 -7.21
N VAL A 38 9.70 56.89 -8.00
CA VAL A 38 8.34 57.15 -7.49
C VAL A 38 7.87 55.99 -6.61
N ARG A 39 8.07 54.74 -7.05
CA ARG A 39 7.74 53.54 -6.27
C ARG A 39 8.50 53.49 -4.94
N SER A 40 9.78 53.87 -4.94
CA SER A 40 10.61 53.93 -3.73
C SER A 40 10.12 54.97 -2.72
N TRP A 41 9.70 56.15 -3.18
CA TRP A 41 9.12 57.19 -2.32
C TRP A 41 7.79 56.74 -1.69
N ILE A 42 6.90 56.12 -2.47
CA ILE A 42 5.63 55.61 -1.98
C ILE A 42 5.84 54.50 -0.94
N ASN A 43 6.72 53.54 -1.21
CA ASN A 43 7.03 52.48 -0.25
C ASN A 43 7.65 53.04 1.04
N SER A 44 8.55 54.03 0.92
CA SER A 44 9.17 54.67 2.09
C SER A 44 8.15 55.45 2.92
N TYR A 45 7.17 56.09 2.26
CA TYR A 45 6.07 56.79 2.94
C TYR A 45 5.09 55.83 3.61
N GLN A 46 4.70 54.74 2.95
CA GLN A 46 3.83 53.73 3.56
C GLN A 46 4.45 53.09 4.81
N GLN A 47 5.78 52.95 4.83
CA GLN A 47 6.48 52.29 5.92
C GLN A 47 6.86 53.25 7.07
N PHE A 48 7.15 54.52 6.78
CA PHE A 48 7.71 55.47 7.76
C PHE A 48 7.01 56.84 7.79
N GLY A 49 5.88 57.01 7.10
CA GLY A 49 5.15 58.28 7.00
C GLY A 49 5.96 59.37 6.29
N GLU A 50 5.65 60.64 6.60
CA GLU A 50 6.33 61.82 6.03
C GLU A 50 7.84 61.81 6.30
N GLU A 51 8.29 61.24 7.44
CA GLU A 51 9.70 61.05 7.79
C GLU A 51 10.48 60.19 6.79
N GLY A 52 9.78 59.34 6.04
CA GLY A 52 10.34 58.50 4.99
C GLY A 52 10.83 59.28 3.76
N LEU A 53 10.32 60.51 3.56
CA LEU A 53 10.60 61.33 2.37
C LEU A 53 11.75 62.33 2.58
N PHE A 54 12.15 62.60 3.83
CA PHE A 54 13.27 63.45 4.18
C PHE A 54 14.62 62.81 3.83
N ARG A 55 15.57 63.64 3.40
CA ARG A 55 16.96 63.24 3.19
C ARG A 55 17.69 63.28 4.53
N LYS A 56 17.93 62.12 5.16
CA LYS A 56 18.91 62.03 6.25
C LYS A 56 20.30 61.76 5.68
N HIS A 57 21.26 62.61 6.01
CA HIS A 57 22.68 62.26 5.93
C HIS A 57 22.98 61.30 7.09
N TYR A 58 23.45 60.11 6.78
CA TYR A 58 23.82 59.12 7.78
C TYR A 58 25.31 58.81 7.64
N ASP A 59 26.12 59.33 8.57
CA ASP A 59 27.40 58.70 8.90
C ASP A 59 27.12 57.51 9.82
N ASN A 60 26.57 56.43 9.26
CA ASN A 60 26.26 55.23 10.04
C ASN A 60 27.49 54.33 10.18
N THR A 61 28.33 54.64 11.15
CA THR A 61 29.32 53.69 11.68
C THR A 61 28.63 52.74 12.65
N TYR A 62 28.42 51.48 12.23
CA TYR A 62 27.87 50.44 13.10
C TYR A 62 28.98 49.76 13.90
N SER A 63 28.79 49.65 15.23
CA SER A 63 29.72 48.95 16.12
C SER A 63 29.81 47.46 15.78
N VAL A 64 30.92 46.81 16.14
CA VAL A 64 31.10 45.36 15.90
C VAL A 64 30.03 44.56 16.65
N GLN A 65 29.68 44.98 17.87
CA GLN A 65 28.62 44.35 18.66
C GLN A 65 27.26 44.42 17.94
N PHE A 66 26.89 45.60 17.43
CA PHE A 66 25.65 45.77 16.68
C PHE A 66 25.58 44.87 15.44
N LYS A 67 26.71 44.67 14.75
CA LYS A 67 26.79 43.74 13.60
C LYS A 67 26.61 42.28 14.03
N MET A 68 27.15 41.90 15.19
CA MET A 68 27.00 40.56 15.76
C MET A 68 25.56 40.28 16.14
N ASP A 69 24.92 41.21 16.86
CA ASP A 69 23.52 41.08 17.28
C ASP A 69 22.58 40.95 16.06
N ALA A 70 22.87 41.67 14.97
CA ALA A 70 22.12 41.58 13.72
C ALA A 70 22.29 40.22 13.01
N ILE A 71 23.48 39.61 13.08
CA ILE A 71 23.76 38.30 12.50
C ILE A 71 23.13 37.18 13.35
N GLU A 72 23.24 37.28 14.67
CA GLU A 72 22.63 36.34 15.61
C GLU A 72 21.12 36.32 15.44
N LEU A 73 20.48 37.50 15.41
CA LEU A 73 19.04 37.62 15.19
C LEU A 73 18.60 36.98 13.88
N TYR A 74 19.41 37.04 12.82
CA TYR A 74 19.11 36.35 11.56
C TYR A 74 19.32 34.82 11.65
N GLN A 75 20.30 34.34 12.41
CA GLN A 75 20.57 32.90 12.55
C GLN A 75 19.57 32.19 13.48
N THR A 76 19.04 32.91 14.47
CA THR A 76 18.12 32.36 15.48
C THR A 76 16.64 32.54 15.13
N SER A 77 16.33 33.27 14.06
CA SER A 77 14.95 33.52 13.61
C SER A 77 14.75 33.12 12.15
N GLU A 78 13.50 32.89 11.75
CA GLU A 78 13.13 32.62 10.35
C GLU A 78 12.93 33.91 9.52
N LEU A 79 13.48 35.04 9.98
CA LEU A 79 13.29 36.35 9.35
C LEU A 79 14.21 36.54 8.14
N SER A 80 13.69 37.15 7.08
CA SER A 80 14.49 37.58 5.94
C SER A 80 15.41 38.76 6.31
N TYR A 81 16.50 38.96 5.58
CA TYR A 81 17.40 40.12 5.79
C TYR A 81 16.67 41.48 5.81
N ARG A 82 15.56 41.58 5.07
CA ARG A 82 14.73 42.79 5.02
C ARG A 82 13.93 42.99 6.30
N GLU A 83 13.36 41.93 6.86
CA GLU A 83 12.62 41.97 8.12
C GLU A 83 13.55 42.22 9.31
N VAL A 84 14.74 41.60 9.32
CA VAL A 84 15.78 41.88 10.32
C VAL A 84 16.21 43.34 10.25
N ALA A 85 16.43 43.88 9.05
CA ALA A 85 16.79 45.29 8.88
C ALA A 85 15.67 46.22 9.38
N ASN A 86 14.41 45.93 9.05
CA ASN A 86 13.26 46.71 9.53
C ASN A 86 13.18 46.71 11.07
N ARG A 87 13.39 45.54 11.70
CA ARG A 87 13.35 45.39 13.17
C ARG A 87 14.48 46.14 13.88
N LEU A 88 15.64 46.25 13.24
CA LEU A 88 16.80 47.01 13.72
C LEU A 88 16.77 48.49 13.29
N GLY A 89 15.69 48.96 12.67
CA GLY A 89 15.59 50.33 12.16
C GLY A 89 16.54 50.65 11.01
N MET A 90 17.14 49.63 10.38
CA MET A 90 18.06 49.77 9.26
C MET A 90 17.30 49.80 7.93
N ARG A 91 17.52 50.86 7.13
CA ARG A 91 16.92 50.96 5.79
C ARG A 91 17.63 50.10 4.73
N ASN A 92 18.89 49.70 4.97
CA ASN A 92 19.69 48.94 4.00
C ASN A 92 19.94 47.50 4.47
N HIS A 93 19.08 46.59 4.02
CA HIS A 93 19.17 45.16 4.32
C HIS A 93 20.39 44.46 3.68
N ALA A 94 20.98 45.04 2.62
CA ALA A 94 22.15 44.46 1.96
C ALA A 94 23.42 44.56 2.83
N LEU A 95 23.46 45.47 3.82
CA LEU A 95 24.57 45.55 4.79
C LEU A 95 24.62 44.32 5.68
N ILE A 96 23.48 43.81 6.14
CA ILE A 96 23.40 42.60 6.97
C ILE A 96 23.89 41.39 6.17
N ALA A 97 23.51 41.28 4.89
CA ALA A 97 24.01 40.23 4.00
C ALA A 97 25.53 40.35 3.73
N SER A 98 26.09 41.55 3.73
CA SER A 98 27.54 41.77 3.63
C SER A 98 28.27 41.36 4.92
N TRP A 99 27.72 41.72 6.09
CA TRP A 99 28.29 41.33 7.38
C TRP A 99 28.25 39.82 7.57
N MET A 100 27.14 39.18 7.20
CA MET A 100 27.00 37.72 7.26
C MET A 100 28.06 37.01 6.39
N ARG A 101 28.36 37.53 5.20
CA ARG A 101 29.45 37.00 4.35
C ARG A 101 30.81 37.18 5.02
N SER A 102 31.14 38.41 5.45
CA SER A 102 32.40 38.67 6.14
C SER A 102 32.58 37.86 7.44
N PHE A 103 31.48 37.55 8.14
CA PHE A 103 31.49 36.71 9.34
C PHE A 103 31.68 35.23 9.01
N ARG A 104 31.09 34.72 7.92
CA ARG A 104 31.31 33.33 7.46
C ARG A 104 32.75 33.11 7.00
N ASP A 105 33.34 34.08 6.32
CA ASP A 105 34.67 33.94 5.73
C ASP A 105 35.80 34.15 6.77
N ASP A 106 35.69 35.20 7.59
CA ASP A 106 36.77 35.68 8.47
C ASP A 106 36.39 35.68 9.98
N GLY A 107 35.19 35.21 10.35
CA GLY A 107 34.67 35.27 11.72
C GLY A 107 34.52 36.71 12.25
N ILE A 108 34.65 36.89 13.56
CA ILE A 108 34.53 38.21 14.23
C ILE A 108 35.55 39.23 13.67
N LYS A 109 36.73 38.77 13.24
CA LYS A 109 37.78 39.62 12.65
C LYS A 109 37.37 40.23 11.29
N GLY A 110 36.45 39.60 10.57
CA GLY A 110 35.88 40.13 9.32
C GLY A 110 35.03 41.38 9.53
N LEU A 111 34.37 41.49 10.69
CA LEU A 111 33.42 42.57 11.01
C LEU A 111 34.09 43.86 11.49
N SER A 112 35.37 43.80 11.88
CA SER A 112 36.14 44.91 12.47
C SER A 112 37.04 45.66 11.48
N LYS A 113 37.05 45.30 10.19
CA LYS A 113 37.89 45.97 9.18
C LYS A 113 37.37 47.40 8.90
N PRO A 114 38.16 48.47 9.13
CA PRO A 114 37.73 49.84 8.81
C PRO A 114 37.64 50.02 7.28
N LYS A 115 36.59 50.71 6.80
CA LYS A 115 36.42 51.07 5.38
C LYS A 115 37.17 52.37 5.09
N GLY A 116 38.17 52.35 4.20
CA GLY A 116 38.87 53.56 3.72
C GLY A 116 40.21 53.27 3.04
N ARG A 117 40.81 54.28 2.36
CA ARG A 117 42.17 54.23 1.81
C ARG A 117 43.18 54.04 2.96
N PRO A 118 44.23 53.21 2.82
CA PRO A 118 45.24 53.07 3.87
C PRO A 118 45.86 54.44 4.19
N PRO A 119 46.13 54.77 5.47
CA PRO A 119 46.79 56.01 5.81
C PRO A 119 48.22 56.04 5.23
N THR A 120 48.60 57.17 4.62
CA THR A 120 49.88 57.35 3.89
C THR A 120 51.11 57.44 4.82
N VAL A 121 50.92 57.37 6.15
CA VAL A 121 52.00 57.35 7.13
C VAL A 121 51.89 56.07 7.97
N PRO A 122 52.95 55.24 8.04
CA PRO A 122 52.90 54.03 8.83
C PRO A 122 52.82 54.40 10.32
N LYS A 123 51.67 54.13 10.96
CA LYS A 123 51.62 54.11 12.43
C LYS A 123 52.62 53.07 12.91
N LYS A 124 53.53 53.52 13.79
CA LYS A 124 54.54 52.71 14.48
C LYS A 124 53.88 51.44 14.98
N LYS A 125 54.31 50.27 14.49
CA LYS A 125 53.84 48.97 14.98
C LYS A 125 54.23 48.85 16.44
N GLU A 126 53.30 49.11 17.36
CA GLU A 126 53.42 48.55 18.69
C GLU A 126 53.44 47.02 18.52
N LYS A 127 54.54 46.40 18.98
CA LYS A 127 54.64 44.95 19.03
C LYS A 127 53.45 44.44 19.84
N PRO A 128 52.67 43.46 19.36
CA PRO A 128 51.64 42.87 20.19
C PRO A 128 52.35 42.30 21.42
N LYS A 129 52.03 42.82 22.61
CA LYS A 129 52.27 42.09 23.84
C LYS A 129 51.53 40.77 23.66
N LYS A 130 52.27 39.68 23.47
CA LYS A 130 51.71 38.34 23.64
C LYS A 130 51.42 38.20 25.12
N ASP A 131 50.24 38.61 25.53
CA ASP A 131 49.62 38.06 26.72
C ASP A 131 49.40 36.58 26.40
N PHE A 132 50.39 35.75 26.71
CA PHE A 132 50.12 34.33 26.93
C PHE A 132 49.24 34.29 28.17
N VAL A 133 47.93 34.38 27.95
CA VAL A 133 46.96 33.88 28.94
C VAL A 133 47.38 32.43 29.16
N LYS A 134 48.03 32.16 30.30
CA LYS A 134 48.27 30.79 30.75
C LYS A 134 46.88 30.22 30.94
N VAL A 135 46.38 29.53 29.91
CA VAL A 135 45.15 28.74 29.99
C VAL A 135 45.32 27.86 31.22
N THR A 136 44.53 28.16 32.24
CA THR A 136 44.56 27.48 33.53
C THR A 136 44.31 25.99 33.31
N SER A 137 44.76 25.10 34.20
CA SER A 137 44.47 23.66 34.04
C SER A 137 42.96 23.41 33.92
N GLU A 138 42.17 24.19 34.65
CA GLU A 138 40.71 24.19 34.64
C GLU A 138 40.13 24.54 33.26
N GLU A 139 40.67 25.54 32.56
CA GLU A 139 40.24 25.88 31.21
C GLU A 139 40.62 24.80 30.18
N ARG A 140 41.76 24.11 30.37
CA ARG A 140 42.15 22.97 29.53
C ARG A 140 41.23 21.77 29.74
N ASP A 141 40.88 21.49 30.98
CA ASP A 141 39.95 20.42 31.34
C ASP A 141 38.54 20.71 30.80
N ARG A 142 38.08 21.97 30.88
CA ARG A 142 36.82 22.42 30.28
C ARG A 142 36.81 22.30 28.76
N ILE A 143 37.90 22.67 28.08
CA ILE A 143 38.02 22.50 26.62
C ILE A 143 37.91 21.02 26.25
N LYS A 144 38.60 20.15 26.99
CA LYS A 144 38.56 18.69 26.76
C LYS A 144 37.17 18.11 27.00
N GLU A 145 36.44 18.60 27.99
CA GLU A 145 35.05 18.19 28.26
C GLU A 145 34.11 18.64 27.14
N LEU A 146 34.23 19.90 26.68
CA LEU A 146 33.46 20.42 25.55
C LEU A 146 33.77 19.68 24.25
N GLU A 147 35.04 19.36 23.98
CA GLU A 147 35.43 18.54 22.82
C GLU A 147 34.80 17.14 22.88
N LYS A 148 34.74 16.53 24.07
CA LYS A 148 34.05 15.24 24.28
C LYS A 148 32.55 15.36 24.02
N GLN A 149 31.90 16.42 24.50
CA GLN A 149 30.47 16.68 24.27
C GLN A 149 30.17 16.90 22.78
N VAL A 150 30.96 17.71 22.09
CA VAL A 150 30.82 17.94 20.64
C VAL A 150 30.95 16.63 19.87
N ARG A 151 31.92 15.78 20.24
CA ARG A 151 32.11 14.47 19.60
C ARG A 151 30.93 13.52 19.86
N SER A 152 30.40 13.49 21.08
CA SER A 152 29.18 12.74 21.43
C SER A 152 27.98 13.18 20.58
N LEU A 153 27.75 14.49 20.47
CA LEU A 153 26.66 15.05 19.67
C LEU A 153 26.82 14.79 18.17
N GLN A 154 28.06 14.74 17.67
CA GLN A 154 28.34 14.35 16.28
C GLN A 154 27.97 12.89 16.01
N ILE A 155 28.30 11.97 16.92
CA ILE A 155 27.94 10.55 16.83
C ILE A 155 26.41 10.38 16.85
N GLU A 156 25.72 11.03 17.79
CA GLU A 156 24.26 10.95 17.91
C GLU A 156 23.56 11.46 16.64
N ASN A 157 23.99 12.62 16.12
CA ASN A 157 23.45 13.17 14.88
C ASN A 157 23.71 12.27 13.68
N ALA A 158 24.88 11.64 13.58
CA ALA A 158 25.20 10.70 12.51
C ALA A 158 24.28 9.46 12.58
N PHE A 159 24.11 8.88 13.77
CA PHE A 159 23.23 7.75 14.01
C PHE A 159 21.77 8.06 13.66
N LEU A 160 21.25 9.22 14.09
CA LEU A 160 19.88 9.64 13.78
C LEU A 160 19.66 9.88 12.27
N LYS A 161 20.66 10.40 11.56
CA LYS A 161 20.61 10.56 10.10
C LYS A 161 20.54 9.22 9.39
N GLU A 162 21.35 8.24 9.78
CA GLU A 162 21.30 6.88 9.22
C GLU A 162 19.97 6.17 9.56
N LEU A 163 19.47 6.30 10.80
CA LEU A 163 18.13 5.78 11.14
C LEU A 163 17.02 6.38 10.29
N ARG A 164 17.11 7.68 9.96
CA ARG A 164 16.14 8.34 9.08
C ARG A 164 16.25 7.82 7.64
N LYS A 165 17.47 7.60 7.15
CA LYS A 165 17.73 7.03 5.83
C LYS A 165 17.17 5.61 5.71
N LEU A 166 17.44 4.74 6.69
CA LEU A 166 16.88 3.39 6.75
C LEU A 166 15.34 3.39 6.77
N ARG A 167 14.71 4.24 7.59
CA ARG A 167 13.24 4.38 7.61
C ARG A 167 12.66 4.82 6.27
N ASN A 168 13.34 5.74 5.58
CA ASN A 168 12.90 6.20 4.26
C ASN A 168 13.06 5.08 3.21
N GLN A 169 14.15 4.32 3.26
CA GLN A 169 14.36 3.16 2.40
C GLN A 169 13.28 2.09 2.64
N GLU A 170 12.99 1.73 3.90
CA GLU A 170 11.90 0.81 4.24
C GLU A 170 10.54 1.30 3.74
N ALA A 171 10.23 2.59 3.90
CA ALA A 171 8.97 3.17 3.43
C ALA A 171 8.86 3.16 1.89
N GLN A 172 9.97 3.35 1.19
CA GLN A 172 10.04 3.27 -0.27
C GLN A 172 9.93 1.83 -0.77
N GLN A 173 10.56 0.87 -0.08
CA GLN A 173 10.44 -0.56 -0.37
C GLN A 173 9.03 -1.12 -0.14
N ARG A 174 8.33 -0.67 0.91
CA ARG A 174 6.91 -0.98 1.12
C ARG A 174 6.01 -0.52 -0.04
N ARG A 175 6.46 0.46 -0.84
CA ARG A 175 5.77 0.90 -2.06
C ARG A 175 6.15 0.08 -3.29
N THR A 176 7.30 -0.61 -3.30
CA THR A 176 7.86 -1.28 -4.49
C THR A 176 7.91 -2.82 -4.42
N ASN A 177 7.54 -3.47 -3.30
CA ASN A 177 7.47 -4.93 -3.15
C ASN A 177 8.78 -5.69 -3.55
N GLN A 178 9.95 -5.24 -3.07
CA GLN A 178 11.22 -5.94 -3.30
C GLN A 178 11.87 -6.39 -1.99
N SER A 179 12.57 -7.53 -2.03
CA SER A 179 13.30 -8.14 -0.89
C SER A 179 14.69 -7.55 -0.71
N HIS A 180 15.15 -7.53 0.55
CA HIS A 180 16.46 -7.02 0.99
C HIS A 180 17.65 -7.61 0.23
N GLU A 181 18.55 -6.74 -0.23
CA GLU A 181 19.99 -6.97 -0.19
C GLU A 181 20.56 -6.12 0.94
N SER A 182 21.32 -6.75 1.84
CA SER A 182 22.02 -6.08 2.93
C SER A 182 23.07 -5.13 2.36
N SER A 183 22.86 -3.83 2.50
CA SER A 183 23.91 -2.84 2.25
C SER A 183 24.94 -2.94 3.37
N THR A 184 26.04 -3.62 3.10
CA THR A 184 27.24 -3.55 3.93
C THR A 184 27.96 -2.21 3.73
N ALA A 185 28.48 -1.70 4.84
CA ALA A 185 29.46 -0.62 4.96
C ALA A 185 28.93 0.83 4.77
N SER A 186 28.47 1.43 5.89
CA SER A 186 28.86 2.82 6.14
C SER A 186 30.29 2.76 6.68
N GLU A 187 31.24 3.34 5.94
CA GLU A 187 32.56 3.67 6.47
C GLU A 187 32.38 4.83 7.47
N ASP A 188 31.85 4.52 8.65
CA ASP A 188 31.67 5.53 9.68
C ASP A 188 33.03 5.94 10.25
N PRO A 189 33.31 7.24 10.40
CA PRO A 189 34.58 7.75 10.93
C PRO A 189 34.74 7.52 12.46
N PHE A 190 33.80 6.81 13.09
CA PHE A 190 33.70 6.66 14.53
C PHE A 190 34.13 5.27 14.99
N LYS A 191 34.87 5.20 16.10
CA LYS A 191 35.26 3.92 16.70
C LYS A 191 34.02 3.26 17.33
N LEU A 192 33.87 1.95 17.15
CA LEU A 192 32.75 1.18 17.71
C LEU A 192 32.56 1.38 19.22
N VAL A 193 33.65 1.51 19.99
CA VAL A 193 33.60 1.76 21.44
C VAL A 193 32.92 3.09 21.75
N GLU A 194 33.29 4.16 21.03
CA GLU A 194 32.72 5.51 21.23
C GLU A 194 31.24 5.55 20.84
N LEU A 195 30.87 4.82 19.78
CA LEU A 195 29.48 4.73 19.32
C LEU A 195 28.59 3.99 20.33
N LEU A 196 29.09 2.89 20.90
CA LEU A 196 28.36 2.12 21.90
C LEU A 196 28.23 2.87 23.24
N GLU A 197 29.28 3.58 23.66
CA GLU A 197 29.26 4.43 24.87
C GLU A 197 28.28 5.59 24.71
N THR A 198 28.25 6.25 23.54
CA THR A 198 27.37 7.39 23.27
C THR A 198 25.89 6.97 23.19
N LEU A 199 25.61 5.80 22.63
CA LEU A 199 24.24 5.27 22.49
C LEU A 199 23.75 4.48 23.70
N ASP A 200 24.56 4.41 24.78
CA ASP A 200 24.30 3.58 25.96
C ASP A 200 23.95 2.12 25.60
N PHE A 201 24.64 1.57 24.59
CA PHE A 201 24.37 0.23 24.06
C PHE A 201 25.44 -0.77 24.51
N PRO A 202 25.09 -1.83 25.27
CA PRO A 202 26.08 -2.78 25.75
C PRO A 202 26.84 -3.50 24.63
N LYS A 203 28.17 -3.46 24.68
CA LYS A 203 29.05 -4.13 23.70
C LYS A 203 28.76 -5.63 23.56
N ALA A 204 28.44 -6.31 24.67
CA ALA A 204 28.08 -7.72 24.65
C ALA A 204 26.83 -7.99 23.79
N THR A 205 25.82 -7.13 23.89
CA THR A 205 24.59 -7.20 23.08
C THR A 205 24.88 -6.95 21.61
N PHE A 206 25.73 -5.96 21.29
CA PHE A 206 26.14 -5.69 19.91
C PHE A 206 26.82 -6.90 19.27
N MET A 207 27.83 -7.46 19.94
CA MET A 207 28.56 -8.63 19.45
C MET A 207 27.66 -9.88 19.36
N TYR A 208 26.70 -10.02 20.28
CA TYR A 208 25.69 -11.07 20.26
C TYR A 208 24.78 -11.00 19.02
N TRP A 209 24.36 -9.80 18.60
CA TRP A 209 23.54 -9.59 17.41
C TRP A 209 24.36 -9.62 16.12
N GLN A 210 25.58 -9.09 16.13
CA GLN A 210 26.50 -9.14 14.99
C GLN A 210 26.71 -10.57 14.50
N LYS A 211 26.98 -11.50 15.41
CA LYS A 211 27.10 -12.94 15.10
C LYS A 211 25.80 -13.60 14.61
N ARG A 212 24.66 -12.91 14.69
CA ARG A 212 23.34 -13.41 14.29
C ARG A 212 22.82 -12.78 13.00
N PHE A 213 23.43 -11.70 12.52
CA PHE A 213 23.01 -11.07 11.27
C PHE A 213 23.25 -11.98 10.06
N ASP A 214 24.28 -12.82 10.11
CA ASP A 214 24.60 -13.80 9.06
C ASP A 214 23.82 -15.12 9.19
N ARG A 215 22.85 -15.22 10.12
CA ARG A 215 22.05 -16.44 10.24
C ARG A 215 21.10 -16.54 9.06
N GLU A 216 21.27 -17.62 8.30
CA GLU A 216 20.32 -18.01 7.27
C GLU A 216 18.91 -18.17 7.86
N ASN A 217 17.90 -17.84 7.06
CA ASN A 217 16.52 -17.96 7.49
C ASN A 217 16.16 -19.46 7.61
N PRO A 218 15.91 -19.98 8.82
CA PRO A 218 15.61 -21.41 9.03
C PRO A 218 14.29 -21.82 8.37
N ASP A 219 13.47 -20.86 7.93
CA ASP A 219 12.18 -21.08 7.29
C ASP A 219 12.22 -20.94 5.76
N GLN A 220 13.39 -20.69 5.16
CA GLN A 220 13.52 -20.36 3.73
C GLN A 220 12.94 -21.45 2.81
N GLU A 221 13.22 -22.72 3.08
CA GLU A 221 12.68 -23.84 2.31
C GLU A 221 11.15 -23.93 2.43
N ILE A 222 10.62 -23.76 3.65
CA ILE A 222 9.18 -23.79 3.92
C ILE A 222 8.49 -22.62 3.21
N GLU A 223 9.10 -21.43 3.24
CA GLU A 223 8.59 -20.24 2.55
C GLU A 223 8.56 -20.45 1.03
N ALA A 224 9.62 -21.01 0.44
CA ALA A 224 9.67 -21.34 -0.98
C ALA A 224 8.58 -22.36 -1.37
N GLU A 225 8.39 -23.41 -0.56
CA GLU A 225 7.38 -24.42 -0.83
C GLU A 225 5.96 -23.87 -0.65
N MET A 226 5.72 -23.02 0.35
CA MET A 226 4.44 -22.32 0.51
C MET A 226 4.09 -21.46 -0.71
N LEU A 227 5.09 -20.82 -1.34
CA LEU A 227 4.88 -20.05 -2.58
C LEU A 227 4.59 -20.96 -3.77
N ARG A 228 5.19 -22.15 -3.87
CA ARG A 228 4.86 -23.16 -4.89
C ARG A 228 3.43 -23.68 -4.72
N ILE A 229 3.06 -24.08 -3.51
CA ILE A 229 1.70 -24.48 -3.16
C ILE A 229 0.71 -23.37 -3.52
N ARG A 230 1.07 -22.10 -3.30
CA ARG A 230 0.20 -20.97 -3.62
C ARG A 230 -0.03 -20.79 -5.12
N LYS A 231 0.97 -21.09 -5.97
CA LYS A 231 0.82 -21.06 -7.43
C LYS A 231 -0.16 -22.12 -7.91
N GLU A 232 -0.09 -23.32 -7.35
CA GLU A 232 -0.99 -24.44 -7.67
C GLU A 232 -2.39 -24.26 -7.05
N HIS A 233 -2.44 -23.73 -5.82
CA HIS A 233 -3.64 -23.62 -4.99
C HIS A 233 -3.87 -22.18 -4.51
N LYS A 234 -4.33 -21.31 -5.43
CA LYS A 234 -4.61 -19.88 -5.18
C LYS A 234 -5.53 -19.63 -3.96
N ASN A 235 -6.40 -20.56 -3.58
CA ASN A 235 -7.39 -20.35 -2.51
C ASN A 235 -7.09 -21.13 -1.21
N TYR A 236 -5.89 -21.67 -1.04
CA TYR A 236 -5.51 -22.36 0.19
C TYR A 236 -5.18 -21.36 1.31
N GLY A 237 -6.05 -21.33 2.33
CA GLY A 237 -5.77 -20.68 3.60
C GLY A 237 -4.89 -21.53 4.52
N CYS A 238 -4.65 -21.05 5.74
CA CYS A 238 -3.71 -21.64 6.71
C CYS A 238 -3.89 -23.15 6.94
N LEU A 239 -5.12 -23.64 7.11
CA LEU A 239 -5.38 -25.07 7.37
C LEU A 239 -5.04 -25.95 6.16
N ARG A 240 -5.46 -25.56 4.96
CA ARG A 240 -5.16 -26.33 3.74
C ARG A 240 -3.67 -26.27 3.42
N MET A 241 -3.04 -25.10 3.57
CA MET A 241 -1.59 -24.93 3.42
C MET A 241 -0.83 -25.85 4.38
N THR A 242 -1.24 -25.95 5.64
CA THR A 242 -0.58 -26.82 6.63
C THR A 242 -0.69 -28.31 6.24
N ASN A 243 -1.84 -28.76 5.76
CA ASN A 243 -2.01 -30.16 5.34
C ASN A 243 -1.27 -30.44 4.02
N GLU A 244 -1.24 -29.48 3.10
CA GLU A 244 -0.48 -29.63 1.85
C GLU A 244 1.02 -29.72 2.12
N LEU A 245 1.56 -28.86 3.00
CA LEU A 245 2.94 -28.95 3.45
C LEU A 245 3.24 -30.33 4.08
N LYS A 246 2.32 -30.85 4.90
CA LYS A 246 2.45 -32.19 5.48
C LYS A 246 2.49 -33.28 4.40
N ASN A 247 1.63 -33.19 3.38
CA ASN A 247 1.64 -34.13 2.24
C ASN A 247 2.95 -34.07 1.46
N ARG A 248 3.62 -32.91 1.42
CA ARG A 248 4.94 -32.71 0.81
C ARG A 248 6.12 -33.02 1.74
N GLY A 249 5.86 -33.62 2.91
CA GLY A 249 6.89 -34.03 3.88
C GLY A 249 7.23 -33.01 4.98
N PHE A 250 6.72 -31.78 4.90
CA PHE A 250 6.98 -30.73 5.88
C PHE A 250 6.04 -30.82 7.08
N HIS A 251 6.57 -31.26 8.22
CA HIS A 251 5.82 -31.40 9.47
C HIS A 251 5.88 -30.11 10.30
N VAL A 252 5.08 -29.12 9.89
CA VAL A 252 5.08 -27.77 10.49
C VAL A 252 3.81 -27.49 11.28
N ASN A 253 3.95 -26.91 12.48
CA ASN A 253 2.79 -26.50 13.27
C ASN A 253 2.00 -25.37 12.58
N LYS A 254 0.66 -25.44 12.62
CA LYS A 254 -0.26 -24.42 12.10
C LYS A 254 0.11 -22.99 12.51
N LYS A 255 0.55 -22.75 13.76
CA LYS A 255 0.94 -21.41 14.24
C LYS A 255 2.14 -20.85 13.47
N LYS A 256 3.10 -21.71 13.13
CA LYS A 256 4.28 -21.35 12.33
C LYS A 256 3.86 -21.02 10.90
N VAL A 257 3.02 -21.86 10.27
CA VAL A 257 2.45 -21.58 8.94
C VAL A 257 1.67 -20.25 8.95
N GLN A 258 0.88 -19.97 9.98
CA GLN A 258 0.13 -18.71 10.08
C GLN A 258 1.04 -17.48 10.20
N ARG A 259 2.18 -17.59 10.90
CA ARG A 259 3.20 -16.54 10.95
C ARG A 259 3.83 -16.32 9.58
N LEU A 260 4.18 -17.40 8.87
CA LEU A 260 4.77 -17.34 7.53
C LEU A 260 3.80 -16.78 6.48
N ILE A 261 2.51 -17.15 6.54
CA ILE A 261 1.46 -16.58 5.68
C ILE A 261 1.41 -15.04 5.84
N ARG A 262 1.49 -14.54 7.08
CA ARG A 262 1.51 -13.10 7.36
C ARG A 262 2.80 -12.45 6.86
N LYS A 263 3.95 -13.10 7.07
CA LYS A 263 5.27 -12.63 6.58
C LYS A 263 5.30 -12.51 5.05
N LEU A 264 4.76 -13.51 4.34
CA LEU A 264 4.75 -13.58 2.88
C LEU A 264 3.59 -12.82 2.22
N GLY A 265 2.68 -12.20 3.00
CA GLY A 265 1.52 -11.49 2.46
C GLY A 265 0.52 -12.38 1.71
N ILE A 266 0.43 -13.67 2.07
CA ILE A 266 -0.48 -14.61 1.38
C ILE A 266 -1.92 -14.35 1.85
N GLU A 267 -2.71 -13.67 1.01
CA GLU A 267 -4.12 -13.34 1.30
C GLU A 267 -5.08 -14.07 0.35
N VAL A 268 -6.17 -14.64 0.89
CA VAL A 268 -7.26 -15.20 0.07
C VAL A 268 -8.37 -14.15 -0.04
N ARG A 269 -8.49 -13.51 -1.20
CA ARG A 269 -9.45 -12.41 -1.43
C ARG A 269 -10.81 -12.86 -1.99
N SER A 270 -10.89 -14.06 -2.56
CA SER A 270 -12.07 -14.63 -3.22
C SER A 270 -13.33 -14.72 -2.34
N TYR A 271 -13.19 -14.79 -1.01
CA TYR A 271 -14.32 -14.99 -0.08
C TYR A 271 -14.83 -13.69 0.59
N THR A 272 -14.46 -12.53 0.07
CA THR A 272 -14.77 -11.22 0.69
C THR A 272 -16.14 -10.67 0.31
N GLN A 273 -16.74 -11.14 -0.79
CA GLN A 273 -18.04 -10.64 -1.26
C GLN A 273 -19.21 -11.33 -0.56
N LYS A 274 -20.09 -10.53 0.06
CA LYS A 274 -21.38 -10.99 0.55
C LYS A 274 -22.38 -11.06 -0.61
N SER A 275 -22.87 -12.24 -0.95
CA SER A 275 -23.99 -12.37 -1.87
C SER A 275 -25.29 -11.92 -1.18
N ARG A 276 -26.11 -11.11 -1.87
CA ARG A 276 -27.44 -10.71 -1.39
C ARG A 276 -28.42 -11.87 -1.56
N ARG A 277 -29.38 -11.99 -0.64
CA ARG A 277 -30.50 -12.93 -0.76
C ARG A 277 -31.42 -12.47 -1.90
N TYR A 278 -31.61 -13.33 -2.89
CA TYR A 278 -32.59 -13.15 -3.96
C TYR A 278 -33.61 -14.29 -3.89
N SER A 279 -34.89 -13.98 -4.06
CA SER A 279 -35.98 -14.96 -4.10
C SER A 279 -36.89 -14.61 -5.29
N SER A 280 -36.72 -15.30 -6.42
CA SER A 280 -37.62 -15.19 -7.58
C SER A 280 -38.74 -16.23 -7.49
N TYR A 281 -39.94 -15.82 -7.08
CA TYR A 281 -41.12 -16.68 -7.10
C TYR A 281 -41.97 -16.46 -8.36
N ARG A 282 -42.34 -17.55 -9.06
CA ARG A 282 -43.46 -17.59 -10.02
C ARG A 282 -44.14 -18.97 -10.06
N GLY A 283 -45.30 -19.09 -9.39
CA GLY A 283 -46.33 -20.10 -9.68
C GLY A 283 -45.99 -21.58 -9.49
N LYS A 284 -46.96 -22.47 -9.71
CA LYS A 284 -46.81 -23.94 -9.61
C LYS A 284 -46.75 -24.50 -11.04
N VAL A 285 -45.63 -25.10 -11.42
CA VAL A 285 -45.43 -25.71 -12.74
C VAL A 285 -45.16 -27.20 -12.52
N GLY A 286 -45.87 -28.10 -13.22
CA GLY A 286 -45.54 -29.53 -13.31
C GLY A 286 -45.94 -30.47 -12.15
N LYS A 287 -45.45 -31.72 -12.20
CA LYS A 287 -45.68 -32.79 -11.20
C LYS A 287 -44.45 -32.99 -10.31
N VAL A 288 -44.65 -32.74 -9.02
CA VAL A 288 -43.61 -32.78 -7.96
C VAL A 288 -43.43 -34.20 -7.40
N ALA A 289 -42.19 -34.63 -7.18
CA ALA A 289 -41.85 -35.89 -6.50
C ALA A 289 -41.81 -35.73 -4.97
N LYS A 290 -41.99 -36.83 -4.22
CA LYS A 290 -41.86 -36.81 -2.74
C LYS A 290 -40.43 -36.42 -2.34
N HIS A 291 -40.28 -35.60 -1.31
CA HIS A 291 -38.98 -35.25 -0.72
C HIS A 291 -38.43 -36.44 0.08
N ARG A 292 -37.51 -37.20 -0.53
CA ARG A 292 -36.95 -38.45 0.04
C ARG A 292 -35.66 -38.20 0.83
N ILE A 293 -34.83 -37.25 0.40
CA ILE A 293 -33.55 -36.96 1.06
C ILE A 293 -33.75 -36.35 2.44
N ARG A 294 -34.70 -35.41 2.62
CA ARG A 294 -35.01 -34.80 3.93
C ARG A 294 -33.76 -34.25 4.64
N ARG A 295 -32.81 -33.71 3.86
CA ARG A 295 -31.50 -33.22 4.32
C ARG A 295 -30.56 -34.29 4.91
N HIS A 296 -30.88 -35.58 4.77
CA HIS A 296 -29.96 -36.69 5.04
C HIS A 296 -28.97 -36.85 3.88
N PHE A 297 -28.11 -35.84 3.75
CA PHE A 297 -27.10 -35.70 2.71
C PHE A 297 -25.98 -36.74 2.82
N TYR A 298 -25.59 -37.08 4.05
CA TYR A 298 -24.55 -38.06 4.29
C TYR A 298 -24.98 -39.45 3.80
N THR A 299 -24.05 -40.13 3.15
CA THR A 299 -24.11 -41.56 2.82
C THR A 299 -22.71 -42.13 2.95
N THR A 300 -22.60 -43.41 3.28
CA THR A 300 -21.36 -44.19 3.28
C THR A 300 -21.16 -44.95 1.96
N ILE A 301 -22.18 -44.99 1.10
CA ILE A 301 -22.19 -45.76 -0.14
C ILE A 301 -21.96 -44.80 -1.31
N CYS A 302 -20.86 -45.02 -2.03
CA CYS A 302 -20.53 -44.30 -3.25
C CYS A 302 -21.67 -44.39 -4.27
N HIS A 303 -21.92 -43.30 -5.00
CA HIS A 303 -22.89 -43.23 -6.09
C HIS A 303 -24.37 -43.46 -5.70
N GLN A 304 -24.68 -43.59 -4.41
CA GLN A 304 -26.04 -43.91 -3.95
C GLN A 304 -27.00 -42.71 -4.04
N LYS A 305 -26.52 -41.52 -3.68
CA LYS A 305 -27.33 -40.29 -3.61
C LYS A 305 -26.67 -39.24 -4.47
N ILE A 306 -27.34 -38.87 -5.56
CA ILE A 306 -26.85 -37.87 -6.51
C ILE A 306 -27.72 -36.62 -6.38
N THR A 307 -27.11 -35.45 -6.40
CA THR A 307 -27.82 -34.16 -6.38
C THR A 307 -27.52 -33.36 -7.64
N THR A 308 -28.50 -32.63 -8.14
CA THR A 308 -28.40 -31.82 -9.36
C THR A 308 -29.16 -30.51 -9.18
N ASP A 309 -28.70 -29.47 -9.87
CA ASP A 309 -29.37 -28.16 -9.94
C ASP A 309 -28.83 -27.38 -11.14
N THR A 310 -29.43 -26.25 -11.49
CA THR A 310 -28.99 -25.41 -12.60
C THR A 310 -28.55 -24.05 -12.07
N THR A 311 -27.35 -23.60 -12.46
CA THR A 311 -26.90 -22.23 -12.16
C THR A 311 -26.66 -21.43 -13.45
N GLU A 312 -26.95 -20.13 -13.40
CA GLU A 312 -26.59 -19.19 -14.47
C GLU A 312 -25.33 -18.37 -14.12
N PHE A 313 -24.57 -18.06 -15.16
CA PHE A 313 -23.43 -17.15 -15.19
C PHE A 313 -23.64 -16.11 -16.29
N LYS A 314 -22.97 -14.96 -16.15
CA LYS A 314 -23.03 -13.87 -17.12
C LYS A 314 -21.63 -13.65 -17.70
N TYR A 315 -21.53 -13.48 -19.00
CA TYR A 315 -20.31 -13.04 -19.67
C TYR A 315 -20.64 -11.88 -20.60
N LEU A 316 -19.62 -11.10 -20.94
CA LEU A 316 -19.72 -10.01 -21.89
C LEU A 316 -19.26 -10.53 -23.25
N GLU A 317 -19.87 -10.05 -24.30
CA GLU A 317 -19.45 -10.33 -25.68
C GLU A 317 -19.33 -8.97 -26.38
N VAL A 318 -18.22 -8.77 -27.10
CA VAL A 318 -17.99 -7.55 -27.87
C VAL A 318 -18.33 -7.85 -29.33
N ASP A 319 -19.35 -7.17 -29.86
CA ASP A 319 -19.71 -7.29 -31.27
C ASP A 319 -18.60 -6.67 -32.15
N THR A 320 -18.57 -7.05 -33.42
CA THR A 320 -17.71 -6.48 -34.48
C THR A 320 -17.74 -4.96 -34.58
N LYS A 321 -18.83 -4.33 -34.10
CA LYS A 321 -19.02 -2.87 -34.02
C LYS A 321 -18.60 -2.25 -32.68
N GLY A 322 -17.97 -3.01 -31.79
CA GLY A 322 -17.52 -2.56 -30.46
C GLY A 322 -18.63 -2.49 -29.40
N VAL A 323 -19.83 -2.99 -29.68
CA VAL A 323 -20.96 -2.96 -28.72
C VAL A 323 -20.84 -4.12 -27.74
N ILE A 324 -20.80 -3.80 -26.44
CA ILE A 324 -20.74 -4.79 -25.37
C ILE A 324 -22.15 -5.32 -25.07
N ARG A 325 -22.36 -6.63 -25.21
CA ARG A 325 -23.61 -7.32 -24.86
C ARG A 325 -23.40 -8.31 -23.73
N GLN A 326 -24.31 -8.32 -22.77
CA GLN A 326 -24.28 -9.31 -21.70
C GLN A 326 -25.04 -10.57 -22.14
N ARG A 327 -24.34 -11.70 -22.20
CA ARG A 327 -24.92 -13.02 -22.47
C ARG A 327 -24.90 -13.89 -21.21
N LYS A 328 -25.54 -15.07 -21.31
CA LYS A 328 -25.66 -16.02 -20.20
C LYS A 328 -25.12 -17.39 -20.59
N LEU A 329 -24.58 -18.07 -19.59
CA LEU A 329 -24.15 -19.46 -19.65
C LEU A 329 -24.82 -20.21 -18.50
N TYR A 330 -25.32 -21.42 -18.78
CA TYR A 330 -25.97 -22.28 -17.82
C TYR A 330 -25.10 -23.52 -17.58
N LEU A 331 -24.98 -23.91 -16.31
CA LEU A 331 -24.26 -25.11 -15.87
C LEU A 331 -25.25 -26.03 -15.16
N ASP A 332 -25.28 -27.29 -15.59
CA ASP A 332 -26.13 -28.36 -15.07
C ASP A 332 -25.26 -29.54 -14.57
N PRO A 333 -24.77 -29.53 -13.32
CA PRO A 333 -23.93 -30.59 -12.79
C PRO A 333 -24.70 -31.63 -11.96
N PHE A 334 -24.24 -32.88 -12.05
CA PHE A 334 -24.67 -33.99 -11.21
C PHE A 334 -23.54 -34.34 -10.24
N MET A 335 -23.82 -34.28 -8.94
CA MET A 335 -22.83 -34.48 -7.89
C MET A 335 -23.18 -35.67 -7.01
N ASP A 336 -22.19 -36.50 -6.69
CA ASP A 336 -22.32 -37.54 -5.66
C ASP A 336 -22.29 -36.92 -4.25
N MET A 337 -23.30 -37.20 -3.43
CA MET A 337 -23.35 -36.73 -2.05
C MET A 337 -22.32 -37.42 -1.14
N TYR A 338 -21.79 -38.60 -1.52
CA TYR A 338 -20.77 -39.35 -0.75
C TYR A 338 -19.49 -38.54 -0.56
N ASN A 339 -18.82 -38.18 -1.66
CA ASN A 339 -17.54 -37.48 -1.68
C ASN A 339 -17.63 -36.05 -2.27
N SER A 340 -18.82 -35.62 -2.69
CA SER A 340 -19.03 -34.33 -3.38
C SER A 340 -18.20 -34.18 -4.65
N GLU A 341 -18.05 -35.26 -5.41
CA GLU A 341 -17.51 -35.27 -6.76
C GLU A 341 -18.59 -34.87 -7.77
N ILE A 342 -18.26 -33.97 -8.70
CA ILE A 342 -19.10 -33.73 -9.88
C ILE A 342 -18.87 -34.89 -10.85
N LEU A 343 -19.87 -35.73 -11.04
CA LEU A 343 -19.79 -36.93 -11.87
C LEU A 343 -19.95 -36.58 -13.36
N SER A 344 -20.92 -35.73 -13.67
CA SER A 344 -21.17 -35.25 -15.03
C SER A 344 -21.71 -33.84 -14.97
N TYR A 345 -21.56 -33.09 -16.06
CA TYR A 345 -22.16 -31.78 -16.21
C TYR A 345 -22.31 -31.38 -17.67
N ARG A 346 -23.22 -30.46 -17.96
CA ARG A 346 -23.32 -29.81 -19.27
C ARG A 346 -23.31 -28.29 -19.12
N ILE A 347 -22.76 -27.63 -20.12
CA ILE A 347 -22.68 -26.17 -20.22
C ILE A 347 -23.41 -25.76 -21.50
N SER A 348 -24.33 -24.79 -21.41
CA SER A 348 -25.12 -24.33 -22.55
C SER A 348 -25.38 -22.83 -22.51
N GLU A 349 -25.64 -22.21 -23.67
CA GLU A 349 -26.00 -20.78 -23.76
C GLU A 349 -27.45 -20.49 -23.29
N LYS A 350 -28.31 -21.51 -23.30
CA LYS A 350 -29.73 -21.41 -22.96
C LYS A 350 -30.13 -22.56 -22.03
N PRO A 351 -31.15 -22.38 -21.17
CA PRO A 351 -31.70 -23.49 -20.39
C PRO A 351 -32.24 -24.55 -21.36
N ASN A 352 -31.55 -25.68 -21.47
CA ASN A 352 -31.85 -26.69 -22.47
C ASN A 352 -32.13 -28.03 -21.80
N ALA A 353 -33.33 -28.58 -22.06
CA ALA A 353 -33.70 -29.89 -21.55
C ALA A 353 -32.77 -31.00 -22.06
N LEU A 354 -32.25 -30.86 -23.29
CA LEU A 354 -31.33 -31.82 -23.89
C LEU A 354 -30.01 -31.90 -23.10
N ALA A 355 -29.43 -30.76 -22.72
CA ALA A 355 -28.24 -30.71 -21.88
C ALA A 355 -28.44 -31.43 -20.52
N ILE A 356 -29.57 -31.18 -19.86
CA ILE A 356 -29.90 -31.82 -18.58
C ILE A 356 -30.11 -33.34 -18.77
N MET A 357 -30.73 -33.77 -19.87
CA MET A 357 -30.94 -35.18 -20.17
C MET A 357 -29.63 -35.91 -20.50
N GLU A 358 -28.71 -35.29 -21.25
CA GLU A 358 -27.38 -35.85 -21.54
C GLU A 358 -26.54 -35.97 -20.26
N GLY A 359 -26.50 -34.91 -19.43
CA GLY A 359 -25.83 -34.96 -18.13
C GLY A 359 -26.41 -36.06 -17.23
N LEU A 360 -27.74 -36.22 -17.24
CA LEU A 360 -28.42 -37.31 -16.53
C LEU A 360 -27.98 -38.68 -17.04
N GLU A 361 -27.90 -38.87 -18.36
CA GLU A 361 -27.52 -40.15 -18.95
C GLU A 361 -26.10 -40.57 -18.57
N GLU A 362 -25.17 -39.63 -18.61
CA GLU A 362 -23.79 -39.85 -18.17
C GLU A 362 -23.72 -40.15 -16.66
N ALA A 363 -24.44 -39.41 -15.82
CA ALA A 363 -24.51 -39.67 -14.38
C ALA A 363 -25.09 -41.07 -14.09
N ILE A 364 -26.09 -41.51 -14.86
CA ILE A 364 -26.66 -42.87 -14.71
C ILE A 364 -25.65 -43.93 -15.11
N ALA A 365 -24.85 -43.70 -16.16
CA ALA A 365 -23.83 -44.64 -16.59
C ALA A 365 -22.71 -44.78 -15.54
N ILE A 366 -22.18 -43.65 -15.05
CA ILE A 366 -21.11 -43.62 -14.04
C ILE A 366 -21.54 -44.31 -12.74
N THR A 367 -22.79 -44.08 -12.31
CA THR A 367 -23.30 -44.60 -11.03
C THR A 367 -23.84 -46.03 -11.12
N ASN A 368 -23.70 -46.70 -12.26
CA ASN A 368 -24.31 -48.02 -12.47
C ASN A 368 -23.64 -49.16 -11.68
N ASP A 369 -22.44 -48.90 -11.16
CA ASP A 369 -21.68 -49.76 -10.24
C ASP A 369 -22.28 -49.81 -8.82
N CYS A 370 -23.16 -48.87 -8.46
CA CYS A 370 -23.75 -48.83 -7.12
C CYS A 370 -24.60 -50.08 -6.85
N PRO A 371 -24.29 -50.89 -5.81
CA PRO A 371 -25.03 -52.13 -5.53
C PRO A 371 -26.42 -51.86 -4.93
N TYR A 372 -26.67 -50.63 -4.48
CA TYR A 372 -27.92 -50.23 -3.86
C TYR A 372 -28.76 -49.36 -4.77
N ARG A 373 -30.04 -49.23 -4.43
CA ARG A 373 -30.97 -48.37 -5.16
C ARG A 373 -30.55 -46.91 -5.06
N ARG A 374 -30.30 -46.30 -6.21
CA ARG A 374 -29.90 -44.90 -6.37
C ARG A 374 -31.06 -43.93 -6.15
N THR A 375 -30.75 -42.76 -5.58
CA THR A 375 -31.67 -41.63 -5.45
C THR A 375 -31.08 -40.38 -6.09
N PHE A 376 -31.81 -39.78 -7.03
CA PHE A 376 -31.42 -38.55 -7.71
C PHE A 376 -32.30 -37.41 -7.17
N HIS A 377 -31.64 -36.39 -6.64
CA HIS A 377 -32.25 -35.27 -5.94
C HIS A 377 -32.08 -33.97 -6.73
N SER A 378 -33.17 -33.23 -6.88
CA SER A 378 -33.17 -31.91 -7.53
C SER A 378 -34.03 -30.93 -6.75
N ASP A 379 -34.00 -29.66 -7.16
CA ASP A 379 -35.03 -28.70 -6.83
C ASP A 379 -36.34 -29.01 -7.60
N GLN A 380 -37.29 -28.05 -7.60
CA GLN A 380 -38.53 -28.14 -8.38
C GLN A 380 -38.44 -27.43 -9.74
N GLY A 381 -37.25 -27.28 -10.31
CA GLY A 381 -37.03 -26.72 -11.64
C GLY A 381 -37.83 -27.45 -12.72
N TRP A 382 -38.26 -26.72 -13.75
CA TRP A 382 -39.13 -27.24 -14.80
C TRP A 382 -38.54 -28.47 -15.51
N ALA A 383 -37.22 -28.48 -15.72
CA ALA A 383 -36.51 -29.55 -16.41
C ALA A 383 -36.61 -30.89 -15.66
N TYR A 384 -36.48 -30.87 -14.33
CA TYR A 384 -36.56 -32.07 -13.51
C TYR A 384 -38.00 -32.61 -13.38
N GLN A 385 -39.00 -31.78 -13.67
CA GLN A 385 -40.42 -32.18 -13.68
C GLN A 385 -40.89 -32.77 -15.01
N MET A 386 -40.08 -32.71 -16.07
CA MET A 386 -40.42 -33.19 -17.40
C MET A 386 -40.76 -34.69 -17.41
N LYS A 387 -41.70 -35.08 -18.27
CA LYS A 387 -42.07 -36.49 -18.47
C LYS A 387 -40.88 -37.34 -18.94
N ALA A 388 -40.01 -36.80 -19.79
CA ALA A 388 -38.82 -37.50 -20.29
C ALA A 388 -37.86 -37.87 -19.14
N TYR A 389 -37.48 -36.88 -18.32
CA TYR A 389 -36.63 -37.05 -17.13
C TYR A 389 -37.20 -38.11 -16.17
N ARG A 390 -38.48 -37.97 -15.82
CA ARG A 390 -39.17 -38.91 -14.92
C ARG A 390 -39.26 -40.33 -15.47
N ARG A 391 -39.51 -40.48 -16.78
CA ARG A 391 -39.54 -41.79 -17.45
C ARG A 391 -38.16 -42.44 -17.46
N LYS A 392 -37.10 -41.68 -17.74
CA LYS A 392 -35.72 -42.18 -17.74
C LYS A 392 -35.33 -42.72 -16.37
N LEU A 393 -35.56 -41.96 -15.30
CA LEU A 393 -35.31 -42.41 -13.92
C LEU A 393 -36.10 -43.68 -13.57
N LYS A 394 -37.39 -43.73 -13.94
CA LYS A 394 -38.24 -44.91 -13.69
C LYS A 394 -37.74 -46.14 -14.46
N LYS A 395 -37.33 -45.98 -15.72
CA LYS A 395 -36.76 -47.07 -16.55
C LYS A 395 -35.51 -47.68 -15.90
N GLN A 396 -34.68 -46.83 -15.29
CA GLN A 396 -33.45 -47.24 -14.59
C GLN A 396 -33.66 -47.61 -13.11
N LYS A 397 -34.91 -47.71 -12.66
CA LYS A 397 -35.32 -48.00 -11.26
C LYS A 397 -34.78 -47.02 -10.22
N ILE A 398 -34.35 -45.82 -10.63
CA ILE A 398 -33.80 -44.77 -9.77
C ILE A 398 -34.94 -43.99 -9.10
N PHE A 399 -34.79 -43.69 -7.81
CA PHE A 399 -35.74 -42.84 -7.10
C PHE A 399 -35.50 -41.36 -7.38
N GLN A 400 -36.53 -40.67 -7.86
CA GLN A 400 -36.53 -39.21 -7.87
C GLN A 400 -36.90 -38.66 -6.49
N SER A 401 -36.15 -37.65 -6.04
CA SER A 401 -36.42 -36.84 -4.86
C SER A 401 -36.41 -35.36 -5.24
N MET A 402 -37.42 -34.59 -4.85
CA MET A 402 -37.45 -33.14 -5.09
C MET A 402 -37.50 -32.37 -3.78
N SER A 403 -36.79 -31.25 -3.73
CA SER A 403 -36.77 -30.30 -2.61
C SER A 403 -38.17 -29.73 -2.36
N ARG A 404 -38.42 -29.21 -1.15
CA ARG A 404 -39.62 -28.39 -0.93
C ARG A 404 -39.50 -27.07 -1.70
N LYS A 405 -40.64 -26.58 -2.17
CA LYS A 405 -40.70 -25.33 -2.94
C LYS A 405 -40.17 -24.17 -2.08
N GLY A 406 -39.26 -23.36 -2.64
CA GLY A 406 -38.68 -22.20 -1.96
C GLY A 406 -37.75 -22.52 -0.80
N ASN A 407 -37.22 -23.75 -0.70
CA ASN A 407 -36.36 -24.18 0.40
C ASN A 407 -34.96 -24.55 -0.11
N CYS A 408 -34.07 -23.56 -0.15
CA CYS A 408 -32.66 -23.70 -0.53
C CYS A 408 -31.91 -24.77 0.29
N LEU A 409 -32.22 -24.86 1.59
CA LEU A 409 -31.56 -25.78 2.52
C LEU A 409 -31.75 -27.26 2.13
N ASP A 410 -32.82 -27.59 1.40
CA ASP A 410 -33.07 -28.96 0.96
C ASP A 410 -32.08 -29.42 -0.14
N ASN A 411 -31.43 -28.50 -0.88
CA ASN A 411 -30.38 -28.78 -1.87
C ASN A 411 -29.01 -28.13 -1.53
N SER A 412 -28.77 -27.86 -0.24
CA SER A 412 -27.63 -27.04 0.22
C SER A 412 -26.23 -27.52 -0.20
N ILE A 413 -26.03 -28.81 -0.50
CA ILE A 413 -24.74 -29.30 -1.00
C ILE A 413 -24.42 -28.69 -2.37
N MET A 414 -25.41 -28.66 -3.27
CA MET A 414 -25.20 -28.11 -4.61
C MET A 414 -25.05 -26.60 -4.55
N GLU A 415 -25.83 -25.93 -3.71
CA GLU A 415 -25.69 -24.49 -3.45
C GLU A 415 -24.31 -24.13 -2.89
N ASN A 416 -23.74 -24.96 -2.01
CA ASN A 416 -22.39 -24.78 -1.52
C ASN A 416 -21.36 -24.86 -2.66
N PHE A 417 -21.49 -25.85 -3.55
CA PHE A 417 -20.63 -25.96 -4.71
C PHE A 417 -20.72 -24.76 -5.63
N PHE A 418 -21.93 -24.30 -5.97
CA PHE A 418 -22.09 -23.09 -6.79
C PHE A 418 -21.52 -21.84 -6.12
N SER A 419 -21.66 -21.73 -4.80
CA SER A 419 -21.09 -20.62 -4.04
C SER A 419 -19.56 -20.64 -4.12
N LEU A 420 -18.94 -21.80 -3.94
CA LEU A 420 -17.49 -21.96 -4.05
C LEU A 420 -16.99 -21.64 -5.46
N LEU A 421 -17.64 -22.20 -6.49
CA LEU A 421 -17.30 -21.95 -7.88
C LEU A 421 -17.39 -20.45 -8.20
N LYS A 422 -18.51 -19.81 -7.87
CA LYS A 422 -18.69 -18.38 -8.13
C LYS A 422 -17.67 -17.52 -7.39
N GLN A 423 -17.37 -17.83 -6.13
CA GLN A 423 -16.38 -17.09 -5.36
C GLN A 423 -14.96 -17.21 -5.92
N GLU A 424 -14.59 -18.39 -6.40
CA GLU A 424 -13.20 -18.66 -6.76
C GLU A 424 -12.82 -18.26 -8.18
N ILE A 425 -13.75 -18.39 -9.14
CA ILE A 425 -13.48 -18.08 -10.56
C ILE A 425 -14.33 -16.94 -11.13
N PHE A 426 -15.51 -16.66 -10.57
CA PHE A 426 -16.45 -15.73 -11.23
C PHE A 426 -16.46 -14.33 -10.60
N HIS A 427 -16.44 -14.24 -9.27
CA HIS A 427 -16.50 -12.97 -8.56
C HIS A 427 -15.16 -12.24 -8.61
N GLY A 428 -15.14 -11.08 -9.28
CA GLY A 428 -13.95 -10.25 -9.45
C GLY A 428 -13.25 -10.43 -10.80
N GLU A 429 -13.70 -11.38 -11.61
CA GLU A 429 -13.23 -11.62 -12.98
C GLU A 429 -14.33 -11.21 -13.98
N THR A 430 -13.93 -10.78 -15.18
CA THR A 430 -14.86 -10.46 -16.27
C THR A 430 -14.50 -11.32 -17.47
N TYR A 431 -15.47 -12.10 -17.93
CA TYR A 431 -15.31 -12.99 -19.09
C TYR A 431 -15.86 -12.33 -20.35
N HIS A 432 -15.14 -12.47 -21.46
CA HIS A 432 -15.40 -11.80 -22.73
C HIS A 432 -15.87 -12.74 -23.86
N SER A 433 -15.97 -14.04 -23.58
CA SER A 433 -16.57 -15.01 -24.49
C SER A 433 -17.21 -16.20 -23.76
N PHE A 434 -18.04 -16.95 -24.49
CA PHE A 434 -18.62 -18.20 -23.98
C PHE A 434 -17.53 -19.23 -23.68
N ASP A 435 -16.58 -19.40 -24.59
CA ASP A 435 -15.53 -20.42 -24.50
C ASP A 435 -14.54 -20.14 -23.37
N GLU A 436 -14.24 -18.87 -23.10
CA GLU A 436 -13.39 -18.46 -21.99
C GLU A 436 -14.03 -18.84 -20.64
N LEU A 437 -15.29 -18.49 -20.44
CA LEU A 437 -16.02 -18.84 -19.22
C LEU A 437 -16.24 -20.35 -19.11
N LYS A 438 -16.54 -21.03 -20.21
CA LYS A 438 -16.68 -22.49 -20.26
C LYS A 438 -15.37 -23.16 -19.81
N THR A 439 -14.25 -22.76 -20.38
CA THR A 439 -12.92 -23.30 -20.04
C THR A 439 -12.61 -23.09 -18.56
N ALA A 440 -12.86 -21.89 -18.03
CA ALA A 440 -12.65 -21.62 -16.61
C ALA A 440 -13.53 -22.50 -15.69
N ILE A 441 -14.77 -22.79 -16.08
CA ILE A 441 -15.65 -23.71 -15.35
C ILE A 441 -15.13 -25.15 -15.44
N ASP A 442 -14.71 -25.59 -16.63
CA ASP A 442 -14.14 -26.93 -16.86
C ASP A 442 -12.89 -27.15 -15.98
N ASP A 443 -11.95 -26.21 -16.02
CA ASP A 443 -10.72 -26.22 -15.20
C ASP A 443 -11.04 -26.23 -13.70
N PHE A 444 -12.03 -25.43 -13.28
CA PHE A 444 -12.45 -25.41 -11.88
C PHE A 444 -13.06 -26.74 -11.44
N ILE A 445 -13.92 -27.37 -12.26
CA ILE A 445 -14.53 -28.65 -11.92
C ILE A 445 -13.45 -29.73 -11.82
N TYR A 446 -12.50 -29.76 -12.77
CA TYR A 446 -11.35 -30.65 -12.71
C TYR A 446 -10.54 -30.44 -11.43
N TYR A 447 -10.19 -29.20 -11.10
CA TYR A 447 -9.49 -28.85 -9.87
C TYR A 447 -10.28 -29.24 -8.61
N TYR A 448 -11.58 -28.97 -8.58
CA TYR A 448 -12.48 -29.27 -7.46
C TYR A 448 -12.59 -30.77 -7.17
N ASN A 449 -12.59 -31.59 -8.23
CA ASN A 449 -12.66 -33.05 -8.11
C ASN A 449 -11.31 -33.67 -7.73
N ASN A 450 -10.22 -33.26 -8.40
CA ASN A 450 -8.93 -33.97 -8.36
C ASN A 450 -7.94 -33.39 -7.35
N HIS A 451 -7.94 -32.07 -7.14
CA HIS A 451 -6.87 -31.40 -6.40
C HIS A 451 -7.35 -30.72 -5.11
N ARG A 452 -8.61 -30.28 -5.05
CA ARG A 452 -9.10 -29.51 -3.91
C ARG A 452 -9.30 -30.36 -2.66
N MET A 453 -8.51 -30.12 -1.62
CA MET A 453 -8.67 -30.78 -0.32
C MET A 453 -9.93 -30.33 0.44
N LYS A 454 -10.66 -31.32 0.97
CA LYS A 454 -11.86 -31.12 1.79
C LYS A 454 -11.65 -31.73 3.18
N GLN A 455 -11.86 -30.93 4.23
CA GLN A 455 -11.71 -31.40 5.61
C GLN A 455 -12.61 -32.60 5.92
N LYS A 456 -13.87 -32.59 5.42
CA LYS A 456 -14.83 -33.69 5.60
C LYS A 456 -14.40 -35.01 4.95
N LEU A 457 -13.42 -34.98 4.04
CA LEU A 457 -12.86 -36.14 3.36
C LEU A 457 -11.45 -36.46 3.87
N ASN A 458 -11.17 -36.15 5.14
CA ASN A 458 -9.85 -36.32 5.76
C ASN A 458 -8.72 -35.66 4.95
N TRP A 459 -8.98 -34.43 4.47
CA TRP A 459 -8.04 -33.62 3.68
C TRP A 459 -7.64 -34.24 2.34
N LYS A 460 -8.48 -35.10 1.76
CA LYS A 460 -8.34 -35.58 0.39
C LYS A 460 -9.22 -34.79 -0.59
N SER A 461 -8.89 -34.86 -1.88
CA SER A 461 -9.81 -34.47 -2.94
C SER A 461 -10.96 -35.48 -3.08
N SER A 462 -12.00 -35.12 -3.84
CA SER A 462 -13.18 -35.97 -3.99
C SER A 462 -12.81 -37.32 -4.61
N VAL A 463 -12.01 -37.28 -5.68
CA VAL A 463 -11.56 -38.46 -6.41
C VAL A 463 -10.59 -39.28 -5.56
N GLN A 464 -9.58 -38.65 -4.95
CA GLN A 464 -8.63 -39.35 -4.06
C GLN A 464 -9.34 -40.09 -2.91
N PHE A 465 -10.40 -39.49 -2.35
CA PHE A 465 -11.18 -40.11 -1.30
C PHE A 465 -11.89 -41.38 -1.81
N ARG A 466 -12.53 -41.32 -2.99
CA ARG A 466 -13.19 -42.47 -3.64
C ARG A 466 -12.19 -43.58 -3.96
N GLU A 467 -11.06 -43.24 -4.59
CA GLU A 467 -10.01 -44.22 -4.93
C GLU A 467 -9.40 -44.87 -3.70
N THR A 468 -9.17 -44.11 -2.62
CA THR A 468 -8.66 -44.71 -1.36
C THR A 468 -9.69 -45.67 -0.77
N ALA A 469 -10.97 -45.30 -0.78
CA ALA A 469 -12.03 -46.16 -0.26
C ALA A 469 -12.17 -47.45 -1.09
N GLN A 470 -12.03 -47.37 -2.42
CA GLN A 470 -12.03 -48.53 -3.31
C GLN A 470 -10.83 -49.45 -3.11
N LYS A 471 -9.65 -48.91 -2.78
CA LYS A 471 -8.46 -49.72 -2.47
C LYS A 471 -8.52 -50.42 -1.10
N ALA A 472 -9.35 -49.90 -0.19
CA ALA A 472 -9.49 -50.41 1.16
C ALA A 472 -10.66 -51.40 1.33
N ALA A 473 -11.56 -51.45 0.34
CA ALA A 473 -12.68 -52.39 0.25
C ALA A 473 -12.24 -53.63 -0.54
#